data_AF-A0A1F9VKB5-F1
#
_entry.id   AF-A0A1F9VKB5-F1
#
_cell.length_a   1.000
_cell.length_b   1.000
_cell.length_c   1.000
_cell.angle_alpha   90.00
_cell.angle_beta   90.00
_cell.angle_gamma   90.00
#
_symmetry.space_group_name_H-M   'P 1'
#
loop_
_entity.id
_entity.type
_entity.pdbx_description
1 polymer ?
#
loop_
_entity_poly.entity_id
_entity_poly.type
_entity_poly.pdbx_seq_one_letter_code
_entity_poly.pdbx_strand_id
1 'polypeptide(L)'
;MRFFRLIAAVSVILTILVSPGAGSGKAGFEFLRIGLGARPLGMGEAFVGVADDIDSITWNPAGLVQINEAQQTFMHTLWLDGISIDYIAYAERLGPRSALGAGIEYLTSGDIDRRNKYGNLVGTYYAYDLMGAVSYAHKIGKNISLGTTLKYVSEKIEMESATGIAVDFGGLYKFSKMQIGLSVQNLGQEVRFRTSPFPMPLVLKAGISYKPISTLVLAVDVDSPIIEPISYRVGCEYQAFRVKNTRLFLRGGFKTNVISYLDSLAGLSLGTGLRCNEWQVDYALVPYGQFGETHRISLTRKFGGTTKNRNSFANTDNPVVDTIIPVDIHELPDARKAEEIYRDSLRWYKEKVIEYNLTREEEISLIKKLIAKFEPMGVDVGAFKKVLKAFENAK
;
A
#
# COMPACT_ATOMS: atom_id res chain seq x y z
N MET A 1 0.43 30.95 -7.85
CA MET A 1 1.01 31.28 -6.52
C MET A 1 0.97 30.13 -5.49
N ARG A 2 -0.12 29.35 -5.35
CA ARG A 2 -0.16 28.20 -4.40
C ARG A 2 0.83 27.05 -4.73
N PHE A 3 1.08 26.79 -6.01
CA PHE A 3 2.03 25.77 -6.50
C PHE A 3 3.49 26.10 -6.18
N PHE A 4 3.93 27.34 -6.38
CA PHE A 4 5.27 27.81 -6.01
C PHE A 4 5.51 27.81 -4.50
N ARG A 5 4.46 28.06 -3.69
CA ARG A 5 4.55 27.96 -2.23
C ARG A 5 4.68 26.51 -1.74
N LEU A 6 4.07 25.55 -2.45
CA LEU A 6 4.21 24.12 -2.14
C LEU A 6 5.60 23.60 -2.52
N ILE A 7 6.12 23.98 -3.69
CA ILE A 7 7.50 23.65 -4.11
C ILE A 7 8.52 24.30 -3.17
N ALA A 8 8.31 25.56 -2.78
CA ALA A 8 9.16 26.24 -1.81
C ALA A 8 9.11 25.54 -0.43
N ALA A 9 7.92 25.15 0.06
CA ALA A 9 7.78 24.41 1.31
C ALA A 9 8.45 23.03 1.26
N VAL A 10 8.33 22.30 0.15
CA VAL A 10 9.02 21.02 -0.08
C VAL A 10 10.54 21.23 -0.16
N SER A 11 11.00 22.30 -0.81
CA SER A 11 12.44 22.62 -0.89
C SER A 11 13.01 23.02 0.47
N VAL A 12 12.27 23.79 1.28
CA VAL A 12 12.69 24.20 2.63
C VAL A 12 12.71 23.00 3.58
N ILE A 13 11.78 22.06 3.45
CA ILE A 13 11.82 20.77 4.18
C ILE A 13 13.03 19.93 3.72
N LEU A 14 13.39 19.96 2.42
CA LEU A 14 14.58 19.28 1.90
C LEU A 14 15.90 19.88 2.42
N THR A 15 15.97 21.20 2.63
CA THR A 15 17.19 21.88 3.13
C THR A 15 17.41 21.70 4.63
N ILE A 16 16.35 21.48 5.42
CA ILE A 16 16.42 21.34 6.89
C ILE A 16 16.98 19.97 7.33
N LEU A 17 17.05 18.99 6.44
CA LEU A 17 17.42 17.63 6.84
C LEU A 17 18.94 17.39 6.93
N VAL A 18 19.82 18.25 6.42
CA VAL A 18 21.28 17.98 6.43
C VAL A 18 21.84 17.96 7.87
N SER A 19 21.93 16.77 8.46
CA SER A 19 22.60 16.51 9.73
C SER A 19 23.99 15.90 9.48
N PRO A 20 25.04 16.35 10.18
CA PRO A 20 26.35 15.69 10.16
C PRO A 20 26.22 14.29 10.81
N GLY A 21 26.61 13.26 10.05
CA GLY A 21 26.41 11.85 10.41
C GLY A 21 27.01 11.44 11.76
N ALA A 22 26.20 10.79 12.59
CA ALA A 22 26.67 9.98 13.71
C ALA A 22 27.04 8.58 13.21
N GLY A 23 27.93 7.88 13.92
CA GLY A 23 28.47 6.58 13.51
C GLY A 23 27.40 5.48 13.37
N SER A 24 27.58 4.63 12.35
CA SER A 24 26.74 3.46 12.04
C SER A 24 26.73 2.41 13.15
N GLY A 25 25.60 1.68 13.29
CA GLY A 25 25.55 0.43 14.06
C GLY A 25 25.17 0.55 15.54
N LYS A 26 24.25 1.46 15.89
CA LYS A 26 23.78 1.64 17.29
C LYS A 26 22.31 1.30 17.53
N ALA A 27 21.50 1.03 16.50
CA ALA A 27 20.11 0.59 16.69
C ALA A 27 20.02 -0.94 16.73
N GLY A 28 19.03 -1.45 17.46
CA GLY A 28 18.65 -2.87 17.41
C GLY A 28 17.72 -3.14 16.22
N PHE A 29 17.50 -4.41 15.88
CA PHE A 29 16.56 -4.82 14.83
C PHE A 29 16.82 -4.16 13.46
N GLU A 30 18.09 -4.02 13.07
CA GLU A 30 18.48 -3.38 11.80
C GLU A 30 17.87 -4.06 10.57
N PHE A 31 17.45 -5.33 10.69
CA PHE A 31 16.73 -6.05 9.64
C PHE A 31 15.47 -5.30 9.16
N LEU A 32 14.82 -4.51 10.04
CA LEU A 32 13.64 -3.70 9.70
C LEU A 32 13.89 -2.62 8.64
N ARG A 33 15.16 -2.36 8.30
CA ARG A 33 15.56 -1.41 7.27
C ARG A 33 15.90 -2.09 5.94
N ILE A 34 15.89 -3.42 5.88
CA ILE A 34 16.05 -4.14 4.63
C ILE A 34 14.73 -4.02 3.86
N GLY A 35 14.83 -3.57 2.60
CA GLY A 35 13.64 -3.36 1.77
C GLY A 35 12.90 -4.66 1.50
N LEU A 36 11.58 -4.63 1.61
CA LEU A 36 10.68 -5.74 1.25
C LEU A 36 9.93 -5.44 -0.06
N GLY A 37 9.62 -6.50 -0.80
CA GLY A 37 8.95 -6.46 -2.09
C GLY A 37 9.92 -6.25 -3.26
N ALA A 38 9.90 -7.15 -4.24
CA ALA A 38 10.76 -7.04 -5.42
C ALA A 38 10.45 -5.79 -6.27
N ARG A 39 9.19 -5.33 -6.31
CA ARG A 39 8.82 -4.11 -7.04
C ARG A 39 9.48 -2.85 -6.45
N PRO A 40 9.32 -2.53 -5.14
CA PRO A 40 10.05 -1.43 -4.50
C PRO A 40 11.56 -1.53 -4.68
N LEU A 41 12.14 -2.73 -4.52
CA LEU A 41 13.59 -2.95 -4.63
C LEU A 41 14.11 -2.72 -6.04
N GLY A 42 13.36 -3.11 -7.08
CA GLY A 42 13.70 -2.82 -8.48
C GLY A 42 13.57 -1.34 -8.86
N MET A 43 12.91 -0.53 -8.01
CA MET A 43 12.81 0.93 -8.14
C MET A 43 13.82 1.66 -7.23
N GLY A 44 14.87 0.99 -6.77
CA GLY A 44 15.88 1.59 -5.89
C GLY A 44 15.32 1.97 -4.53
N GLU A 45 14.23 1.32 -4.11
CA GLU A 45 13.49 1.60 -2.87
C GLU A 45 12.86 3.02 -2.83
N ALA A 46 12.71 3.68 -3.98
CA ALA A 46 11.95 4.93 -4.12
C ALA A 46 10.44 4.62 -4.22
N PHE A 47 9.81 4.37 -3.07
CA PHE A 47 8.45 3.83 -3.00
C PHE A 47 7.51 4.56 -2.02
N VAL A 48 7.99 5.48 -1.19
CA VAL A 48 7.20 6.22 -0.18
C VAL A 48 6.11 7.07 -0.82
N GLY A 49 6.44 7.74 -1.93
CA GLY A 49 5.47 8.49 -2.74
C GLY A 49 4.65 7.62 -3.70
N VAL A 50 5.07 6.39 -3.98
CA VAL A 50 4.38 5.44 -4.88
C VAL A 50 3.32 4.68 -4.10
N ALA A 51 3.76 3.79 -3.20
CA ALA A 51 2.97 3.05 -2.20
C ALA A 51 1.56 2.66 -2.68
N ASP A 52 1.44 2.05 -3.87
CA ASP A 52 0.16 1.79 -4.53
C ASP A 52 -0.19 0.29 -4.65
N ASP A 53 0.46 -0.56 -3.87
CA ASP A 53 0.22 -2.00 -3.74
C ASP A 53 0.40 -2.50 -2.29
N ILE A 54 0.36 -3.81 -2.11
CA ILE A 54 0.49 -4.48 -0.81
C ILE A 54 1.78 -4.17 -0.04
N ASP A 55 2.88 -3.87 -0.74
CA ASP A 55 4.15 -3.54 -0.08
C ASP A 55 4.07 -2.19 0.67
N SER A 56 3.01 -1.40 0.45
CA SER A 56 2.71 -0.20 1.25
C SER A 56 2.65 -0.47 2.78
N ILE A 57 2.39 -1.71 3.22
CA ILE A 57 2.46 -2.12 4.64
C ILE A 57 3.79 -1.70 5.29
N THR A 58 4.90 -1.86 4.57
CA THR A 58 6.27 -1.61 5.07
C THR A 58 6.89 -0.31 4.55
N TRP A 59 6.44 0.22 3.42
CA TRP A 59 6.99 1.45 2.84
C TRP A 59 6.25 2.73 3.26
N ASN A 60 4.91 2.74 3.20
CA ASN A 60 4.08 3.86 3.62
C ASN A 60 2.63 3.37 3.81
N PRO A 61 2.16 3.14 5.04
CA PRO A 61 0.87 2.50 5.27
C PRO A 61 -0.32 3.30 4.75
N ALA A 62 -0.19 4.62 4.57
CA ALA A 62 -1.23 5.43 3.93
C ALA A 62 -1.53 4.98 2.49
N GLY A 63 -0.60 4.27 1.86
CA GLY A 63 -0.73 3.68 0.53
C GLY A 63 -1.76 2.57 0.41
N LEU A 64 -2.10 1.90 1.51
CA LEU A 64 -3.00 0.73 1.48
C LEU A 64 -4.38 1.05 0.90
N VAL A 65 -4.89 2.27 1.07
CA VAL A 65 -6.19 2.66 0.46
C VAL A 65 -6.12 2.83 -1.06
N GLN A 66 -4.94 2.75 -1.68
CA GLN A 66 -4.75 2.80 -3.13
C GLN A 66 -4.86 1.43 -3.80
N ILE A 67 -4.82 0.32 -3.05
CA ILE A 67 -4.98 -1.01 -3.64
C ILE A 67 -6.43 -1.17 -4.13
N ASN A 68 -6.65 -1.65 -5.36
CA ASN A 68 -8.01 -1.76 -5.91
C ASN A 68 -8.66 -3.12 -5.62
N GLU A 69 -7.86 -4.10 -5.26
CA GLU A 69 -8.21 -5.51 -5.14
C GLU A 69 -7.55 -6.02 -3.86
N ALA A 70 -8.13 -7.04 -3.23
CA ALA A 70 -7.41 -7.74 -2.18
C ALA A 70 -6.15 -8.36 -2.80
N GLN A 71 -5.04 -8.31 -2.07
CA GLN A 71 -3.76 -8.79 -2.54
C GLN A 71 -3.18 -9.74 -1.51
N GLN A 72 -2.50 -10.77 -1.99
CA GLN A 72 -1.60 -11.58 -1.19
C GLN A 72 -0.26 -11.60 -1.91
N THR A 73 0.83 -11.41 -1.19
CA THR A 73 2.18 -11.48 -1.73
C THR A 73 3.02 -12.45 -0.92
N PHE A 74 3.91 -13.16 -1.61
CA PHE A 74 5.01 -13.89 -1.03
C PHE A 74 6.29 -13.42 -1.71
N MET A 75 7.33 -13.14 -0.94
CA MET A 75 8.66 -12.81 -1.42
C MET A 75 9.66 -13.76 -0.79
N HIS A 76 10.60 -14.22 -1.61
CA HIS A 76 11.81 -14.89 -1.16
C HIS A 76 13.03 -14.14 -1.71
N THR A 77 14.01 -13.91 -0.84
CA THR A 77 15.30 -13.31 -1.17
C THR A 77 16.41 -14.24 -0.72
N LEU A 78 17.25 -14.64 -1.67
CA LEU A 78 18.59 -15.12 -1.34
C LEU A 78 19.48 -13.90 -1.19
N TRP A 79 19.93 -13.68 0.03
CA TRP A 79 20.80 -12.58 0.38
C TRP A 79 22.26 -13.06 0.45
N LEU A 80 23.10 -12.34 1.17
CA LEU A 80 24.54 -12.61 1.24
C LEU A 80 24.83 -13.77 2.20
N ASP A 81 25.81 -14.61 1.86
CA ASP A 81 26.39 -15.63 2.74
C ASP A 81 25.36 -16.60 3.38
N GLY A 82 24.42 -17.09 2.57
CA GLY A 82 23.39 -18.04 3.02
C GLY A 82 22.22 -17.42 3.79
N ILE A 83 22.25 -16.11 4.06
CA ILE A 83 21.13 -15.39 4.65
C ILE A 83 19.96 -15.37 3.67
N SER A 84 18.76 -15.65 4.16
CA SER A 84 17.53 -15.53 3.37
C SER A 84 16.48 -14.69 4.08
N ILE A 85 15.62 -14.04 3.29
CA ILE A 85 14.50 -13.25 3.77
C ILE A 85 13.22 -13.73 3.09
N ASP A 86 12.26 -14.15 3.90
CA ASP A 86 10.92 -14.50 3.49
C ASP A 86 9.93 -13.44 3.97
N TYR A 87 9.04 -13.01 3.09
CA TYR A 87 7.98 -12.07 3.43
C TYR A 87 6.66 -12.54 2.86
N ILE A 88 5.64 -12.62 3.71
CA ILE A 88 4.27 -12.90 3.30
C ILE A 88 3.38 -11.78 3.80
N ALA A 89 2.46 -11.32 2.96
CA ALA A 89 1.48 -10.34 3.38
C ALA A 89 0.14 -10.53 2.68
N TYR A 90 -0.89 -10.02 3.34
CA TYR A 90 -2.24 -9.87 2.81
C TYR A 90 -2.73 -8.43 3.05
N ALA A 91 -3.43 -7.86 2.08
CA ALA A 91 -4.07 -6.57 2.24
C ALA A 91 -5.41 -6.52 1.50
N GLU A 92 -6.38 -5.84 2.07
CA GLU A 92 -7.69 -5.65 1.47
C GLU A 92 -8.32 -4.31 1.84
N ARG A 93 -9.21 -3.84 0.97
CA ARG A 93 -10.04 -2.68 1.28
C ARG A 93 -11.25 -3.12 2.09
N LEU A 94 -11.47 -2.45 3.21
CA LEU A 94 -12.69 -2.58 4.02
C LEU A 94 -13.86 -1.79 3.43
N GLY A 95 -13.58 -0.87 2.50
CA GLY A 95 -14.58 -0.07 1.84
C GLY A 95 -13.96 1.07 1.03
N PRO A 96 -14.75 2.09 0.66
CA PRO A 96 -14.30 3.18 -0.21
C PRO A 96 -13.13 4.00 0.35
N ARG A 97 -12.98 4.04 1.68
CA ARG A 97 -12.04 4.92 2.38
C ARG A 97 -11.08 4.22 3.33
N SER A 98 -11.21 2.92 3.56
CA SER A 98 -10.40 2.20 4.54
C SER A 98 -9.80 0.94 3.96
N ALA A 99 -8.62 0.57 4.46
CA ALA A 99 -7.94 -0.68 4.13
C ALA A 99 -7.24 -1.25 5.36
N LEU A 100 -7.12 -2.57 5.40
CA LEU A 100 -6.30 -3.30 6.35
C LEU A 100 -5.23 -4.09 5.60
N GLY A 101 -4.08 -4.26 6.25
CA GLY A 101 -3.03 -5.14 5.79
C GLY A 101 -2.39 -5.85 6.98
N ALA A 102 -1.83 -7.02 6.73
CA ALA A 102 -1.00 -7.72 7.68
C ALA A 102 0.14 -8.41 6.94
N GLY A 103 1.31 -8.50 7.57
CA GLY A 103 2.47 -9.15 6.99
C GLY A 103 3.39 -9.76 8.03
N ILE A 104 4.16 -10.75 7.60
CA ILE A 104 5.21 -11.38 8.39
C ILE A 104 6.48 -11.38 7.55
N GLU A 105 7.57 -10.93 8.14
CA GLU A 105 8.93 -11.01 7.62
C GLU A 105 9.75 -11.94 8.51
N TYR A 106 10.51 -12.85 7.90
CA TYR A 106 11.44 -13.74 8.57
C TYR A 106 12.80 -13.68 7.86
N LEU A 107 13.83 -13.27 8.58
CA LEU A 107 15.22 -13.32 8.14
C LEU A 107 15.92 -14.42 8.91
N THR A 108 16.70 -15.26 8.23
CA THR A 108 17.52 -16.28 8.88
C THR A 108 18.92 -16.30 8.31
N SER A 109 19.91 -16.55 9.17
CA SER A 109 21.30 -16.76 8.75
C SER A 109 21.55 -18.12 8.08
N GLY A 110 20.60 -19.05 8.19
CA GLY A 110 20.90 -20.47 8.03
C GLY A 110 21.82 -20.99 9.15
N ASP A 111 22.32 -22.21 8.98
CA ASP A 111 23.23 -22.83 9.93
C ASP A 111 24.65 -22.23 9.83
N ILE A 112 25.15 -21.75 10.96
CA ILE A 112 26.51 -21.23 11.14
C ILE A 112 27.35 -22.28 11.88
N ASP A 113 28.52 -22.60 11.32
CA ASP A 113 29.51 -23.49 11.92
C ASP A 113 29.99 -22.97 13.28
N ARG A 114 29.84 -23.79 14.33
CA ARG A 114 30.44 -23.53 15.64
C ARG A 114 31.83 -24.16 15.68
N ARG A 115 32.88 -23.35 15.85
CA ARG A 115 34.26 -23.83 16.00
C ARG A 115 34.80 -23.51 17.38
N ASN A 116 35.55 -24.45 17.96
CA ASN A 116 36.26 -24.19 19.20
C ASN A 116 37.55 -23.37 18.95
N LYS A 117 38.26 -22.99 20.02
CA LYS A 117 39.51 -22.22 19.93
C LYS A 117 40.65 -22.87 19.12
N TYR A 118 40.53 -24.15 18.79
CA TYR A 118 41.48 -24.90 17.96
C TYR A 118 41.02 -25.03 16.51
N GLY A 119 39.89 -24.43 16.14
CA GLY A 119 39.32 -24.46 14.78
C GLY A 119 38.47 -25.70 14.47
N ASN A 120 38.36 -26.65 15.41
CA ASN A 120 37.58 -27.86 15.22
C ASN A 120 36.08 -27.55 15.28
N LEU A 121 35.31 -28.12 14.35
CA LEU A 121 33.85 -28.03 14.34
C LEU A 121 33.28 -28.76 15.56
N VAL A 122 32.40 -28.08 16.30
CA VAL A 122 31.78 -28.58 17.54
C VAL A 122 30.25 -28.47 17.54
N GLY A 123 29.65 -28.15 16.39
CA GLY A 123 28.20 -28.05 16.19
C GLY A 123 27.85 -26.92 15.22
N THR A 124 26.57 -26.56 15.18
CA THR A 124 26.07 -25.39 14.46
C THR A 124 25.22 -24.51 15.40
N TYR A 125 24.96 -23.28 14.99
CA TYR A 125 23.96 -22.40 15.58
C TYR A 125 23.36 -21.54 14.47
N TYR A 126 22.22 -20.91 14.73
CA TYR A 126 21.59 -20.02 13.75
C TYR A 126 21.11 -18.74 14.46
N ALA A 127 20.94 -17.69 13.66
CA ALA A 127 20.29 -16.46 14.05
C ALA A 127 19.03 -16.27 13.19
N TYR A 128 18.01 -15.65 13.78
CA TYR A 128 16.85 -15.22 13.02
C TYR A 128 16.29 -13.91 13.55
N ASP A 129 15.64 -13.20 12.63
CA ASP A 129 14.79 -12.06 12.90
C ASP A 129 13.37 -12.37 12.43
N LEU A 130 12.40 -11.87 13.17
CA LEU A 130 10.98 -12.00 12.87
C LEU A 130 10.30 -10.65 13.08
N MET A 131 9.52 -10.21 12.11
CA MET A 131 8.60 -9.08 12.25
C MET A 131 7.19 -9.50 11.86
N GLY A 132 6.22 -9.22 12.73
CA GLY A 132 4.81 -9.27 12.41
C GLY A 132 4.24 -7.85 12.37
N ALA A 133 3.49 -7.52 11.32
CA ALA A 133 2.91 -6.21 11.11
C ALA A 133 1.39 -6.28 10.89
N VAL A 134 0.66 -5.32 11.46
CA VAL A 134 -0.74 -5.05 11.13
C VAL A 134 -0.88 -3.57 10.81
N SER A 135 -1.48 -3.26 9.67
CA SER A 135 -1.61 -1.91 9.14
C SER A 135 -3.06 -1.54 8.92
N TYR A 136 -3.40 -0.30 9.24
CA TYR A 136 -4.68 0.30 8.90
C TYR A 136 -4.44 1.63 8.17
N ALA A 137 -5.26 1.89 7.15
CA ALA A 137 -5.21 3.13 6.42
C ALA A 137 -6.60 3.69 6.19
N HIS A 138 -6.69 5.03 6.20
CA HIS A 138 -7.92 5.76 6.00
C HIS A 138 -7.73 6.97 5.08
N LYS A 139 -8.70 7.18 4.19
CA LYS A 139 -8.73 8.29 3.24
C LYS A 139 -9.53 9.45 3.81
N ILE A 140 -8.89 10.60 3.97
CA ILE A 140 -9.48 11.85 4.44
C ILE A 140 -9.77 12.76 3.24
N GLY A 141 -11.05 13.01 2.98
CA GLY A 141 -11.47 13.75 1.80
C GLY A 141 -11.09 13.05 0.49
N LYS A 142 -10.72 13.81 -0.54
CA LYS A 142 -10.45 13.26 -1.88
C LYS A 142 -8.98 12.89 -2.11
N ASN A 143 -8.06 13.59 -1.43
CA ASN A 143 -6.64 13.63 -1.81
C ASN A 143 -5.69 13.21 -0.69
N ILE A 144 -6.14 13.18 0.58
CA ILE A 144 -5.29 12.83 1.72
C ILE A 144 -5.59 11.40 2.12
N SER A 145 -4.53 10.62 2.38
CA SER A 145 -4.62 9.32 3.02
C SER A 145 -3.65 9.28 4.18
N LEU A 146 -4.07 8.71 5.30
CA LEU A 146 -3.24 8.46 6.46
C LEU A 146 -3.22 6.96 6.72
N GLY A 147 -2.13 6.47 7.30
CA GLY A 147 -2.05 5.08 7.72
C GLY A 147 -1.11 4.90 8.88
N THR A 148 -1.26 3.76 9.55
CA THR A 148 -0.40 3.34 10.64
C THR A 148 -0.13 1.84 10.52
N THR A 149 1.04 1.40 10.99
CA THR A 149 1.40 -0.01 11.11
C THR A 149 1.88 -0.26 12.53
N LEU A 150 1.31 -1.24 13.21
CA LEU A 150 1.85 -1.77 14.45
C LEU A 150 2.74 -2.98 14.12
N LYS A 151 3.96 -3.01 14.66
CA LYS A 151 4.94 -4.08 14.48
C LYS A 151 5.30 -4.72 15.80
N TYR A 152 5.32 -6.05 15.82
CA TYR A 152 6.01 -6.84 16.83
C TYR A 152 7.27 -7.42 16.20
N VAL A 153 8.41 -7.25 16.86
CA VAL A 153 9.71 -7.66 16.35
C VAL A 153 10.43 -8.56 17.35
N SER A 154 11.12 -9.57 16.85
CA SER A 154 11.92 -10.48 17.65
C SER A 154 13.21 -10.80 16.89
N GLU A 155 14.32 -10.75 17.60
CA GLU A 155 15.63 -11.16 17.11
C GLU A 155 16.18 -12.19 18.08
N LYS A 156 16.77 -13.26 17.55
CA LYS A 156 17.37 -14.33 18.35
C LYS A 156 18.70 -14.75 17.77
N ILE A 157 19.70 -14.82 18.64
CA ILE A 157 21.03 -15.36 18.33
C ILE A 157 21.34 -16.40 19.40
N GLU A 158 21.44 -17.66 18.99
CA GLU A 158 21.69 -18.79 19.89
C GLU A 158 20.67 -18.88 21.05
N MET A 159 21.07 -18.56 22.28
CA MET A 159 20.21 -18.60 23.48
C MET A 159 19.66 -17.23 23.88
N GLU A 160 20.10 -16.16 23.22
CA GLU A 160 19.71 -14.79 23.53
C GLU A 160 18.64 -14.30 22.58
N SER A 161 17.63 -13.61 23.11
CA SER A 161 16.58 -13.02 22.31
C SER A 161 16.19 -11.64 22.80
N ALA A 162 15.83 -10.77 21.88
CA ALA A 162 15.22 -9.48 22.17
C ALA A 162 13.88 -9.39 21.45
N THR A 163 12.92 -8.70 22.08
CA THR A 163 11.60 -8.42 21.48
C THR A 163 11.26 -6.96 21.62
N GLY A 164 10.60 -6.39 20.62
CA GLY A 164 10.22 -4.99 20.59
C GLY A 164 8.85 -4.77 19.97
N ILE A 165 8.31 -3.58 20.22
CA ILE A 165 7.12 -3.07 19.54
C ILE A 165 7.51 -1.75 18.87
N ALA A 166 7.10 -1.62 17.61
CA ALA A 166 7.30 -0.40 16.82
C ALA A 166 5.98 0.02 16.17
N VAL A 167 5.85 1.32 15.89
CA VAL A 167 4.73 1.89 15.17
C VAL A 167 5.26 2.70 14.01
N ASP A 168 4.63 2.53 12.84
CA ASP A 168 4.84 3.37 11.69
C ASP A 168 3.65 4.29 11.49
N PHE A 169 3.92 5.47 10.94
CA PHE A 169 2.92 6.40 10.44
C PHE A 169 3.19 6.72 8.99
N GLY A 170 2.12 6.87 8.22
CA GLY A 170 2.16 7.19 6.81
C GLY A 170 1.19 8.30 6.47
N GLY A 171 1.58 9.17 5.56
CA GLY A 171 0.74 10.17 4.94
C GLY A 171 0.96 10.19 3.43
N LEU A 172 -0.12 10.34 2.67
CA LEU A 172 -0.09 10.55 1.23
C LEU A 172 -1.00 11.70 0.84
N TYR A 173 -0.49 12.58 -0.02
CA TYR A 173 -1.25 13.65 -0.65
C TYR A 173 -1.19 13.51 -2.18
N LYS A 174 -2.35 13.22 -2.79
CA LYS A 174 -2.48 13.07 -4.24
C LYS A 174 -2.91 14.39 -4.89
N PHE A 175 -2.15 14.82 -5.89
CA PHE A 175 -2.43 16.02 -6.66
C PHE A 175 -2.22 15.77 -8.16
N SER A 176 -3.32 15.57 -8.90
CA SER A 176 -3.29 15.26 -10.33
C SER A 176 -2.44 14.00 -10.62
N LYS A 177 -1.40 14.12 -11.43
CA LYS A 177 -0.42 13.08 -11.78
C LYS A 177 0.69 12.91 -10.75
N MET A 178 0.74 13.73 -9.70
CA MET A 178 1.75 13.69 -8.65
C MET A 178 1.17 13.16 -7.34
N GLN A 179 2.03 12.55 -6.54
CA GLN A 179 1.73 12.18 -5.16
C GLN A 179 2.93 12.47 -4.28
N ILE A 180 2.68 13.04 -3.11
CA ILE A 180 3.69 13.31 -2.08
C ILE A 180 3.41 12.37 -0.91
N GLY A 181 4.45 11.71 -0.42
CA GLY A 181 4.39 10.83 0.73
C GLY A 181 5.31 11.26 1.85
N LEU A 182 4.86 11.01 3.07
CA LEU A 182 5.66 11.10 4.29
C LEU A 182 5.50 9.79 5.05
N SER A 183 6.58 9.26 5.61
CA SER A 183 6.52 8.10 6.48
C SER A 183 7.48 8.26 7.66
N VAL A 184 7.00 7.88 8.84
CA VAL A 184 7.80 7.71 10.05
C VAL A 184 7.79 6.22 10.32
N GLN A 185 8.94 5.58 10.28
CA GLN A 185 9.05 4.12 10.42
C GLN A 185 9.80 3.74 11.69
N ASN A 186 9.38 2.66 12.32
CA ASN A 186 10.02 2.04 13.47
C ASN A 186 10.10 2.97 14.70
N LEU A 187 9.07 3.77 14.95
CA LEU A 187 8.97 4.51 16.21
C LEU A 187 8.64 3.54 17.34
N GLY A 188 9.54 3.36 18.30
CA GLY A 188 9.33 2.43 19.41
C GLY A 188 10.26 2.70 20.58
N GLN A 189 10.06 1.95 21.65
CA GLN A 189 10.90 2.02 22.84
C GLN A 189 12.29 1.41 22.60
N GLU A 190 13.27 1.81 23.39
CA GLU A 190 14.56 1.13 23.42
C GLU A 190 14.40 -0.33 23.86
N VAL A 191 15.19 -1.21 23.26
CA VAL A 191 15.14 -2.65 23.53
C VAL A 191 16.47 -3.13 24.08
N ARG A 192 16.43 -4.14 24.94
CA ARG A 192 17.60 -4.71 25.61
C ARG A 192 17.74 -6.18 25.20
N PHE A 193 18.97 -6.57 24.86
CA PHE A 193 19.35 -7.99 24.72
C PHE A 193 19.71 -8.59 26.07
N ARG A 194 20.73 -8.02 26.74
CA ARG A 194 21.16 -8.43 28.08
C ARG A 194 21.22 -7.26 29.06
N THR A 195 21.95 -6.20 28.70
CA THR A 195 22.27 -5.12 29.64
C THR A 195 22.13 -3.73 29.03
N SER A 196 22.73 -3.49 27.86
CA SER A 196 22.66 -2.19 27.19
C SER A 196 21.36 -2.02 26.40
N PRO A 197 20.68 -0.87 26.53
CA PRO A 197 19.57 -0.53 25.64
C PRO A 197 20.08 -0.12 24.26
N PHE A 198 19.31 -0.47 23.24
CA PHE A 198 19.50 -0.04 21.87
C PHE A 198 18.21 0.62 21.37
N PRO A 199 18.26 1.79 20.72
CA PRO A 199 17.10 2.41 20.11
C PRO A 199 16.57 1.58 18.94
N MET A 200 15.28 1.77 18.64
CA MET A 200 14.70 1.28 17.39
C MET A 200 15.33 1.99 16.18
N PRO A 201 15.37 1.35 15.00
CA PRO A 201 15.95 1.89 13.79
C PRO A 201 14.97 2.88 13.13
N LEU A 202 14.70 3.98 13.83
CA LEU A 202 13.74 5.01 13.43
C LEU A 202 14.24 5.77 12.20
N VAL A 203 13.38 5.82 11.18
CA VAL A 203 13.65 6.51 9.92
C VAL A 203 12.49 7.43 9.56
N LEU A 204 12.82 8.69 9.26
CA LEU A 204 11.90 9.63 8.63
C LEU A 204 12.10 9.57 7.12
N LYS A 205 11.02 9.45 6.36
CA LYS A 205 11.06 9.38 4.90
C LYS A 205 10.11 10.39 4.27
N ALA A 206 10.55 11.01 3.19
CA ALA A 206 9.72 11.86 2.34
C ALA A 206 9.89 11.45 0.88
N GLY A 207 8.80 11.38 0.14
CA GLY A 207 8.81 10.85 -1.23
C GLY A 207 7.88 11.59 -2.16
N ILE A 208 8.23 11.62 -3.44
CA ILE A 208 7.39 12.16 -4.52
C ILE A 208 7.32 11.12 -5.62
N SER A 209 6.11 10.81 -6.08
CA SER A 209 5.90 10.10 -7.33
C SER A 209 5.20 10.97 -8.36
N TYR A 210 5.54 10.77 -9.63
CA TYR A 210 4.96 11.47 -10.76
C TYR A 210 4.66 10.49 -11.90
N LYS A 211 3.43 10.55 -12.41
CA LYS A 211 2.95 9.72 -13.53
C LYS A 211 2.70 10.62 -14.75
N PRO A 212 3.75 11.02 -15.51
CA PRO A 212 3.58 11.92 -16.66
C PRO A 212 2.62 11.35 -17.70
N ILE A 213 2.66 10.03 -17.88
CA ILE A 213 1.74 9.22 -18.68
C ILE A 213 1.30 8.01 -17.86
N SER A 214 0.24 7.31 -18.29
CA SER A 214 -0.34 6.19 -17.54
C SER A 214 0.58 4.96 -17.43
N THR A 215 1.60 4.86 -18.27
CA THR A 215 2.55 3.74 -18.33
C THR A 215 3.90 4.02 -17.69
N LEU A 216 4.13 5.23 -17.16
CA LEU A 216 5.42 5.62 -16.58
C LEU A 216 5.20 6.19 -15.18
N VAL A 217 5.96 5.68 -14.22
CA VAL A 217 6.08 6.23 -12.87
C VAL A 217 7.53 6.66 -12.67
N LEU A 218 7.72 7.88 -12.20
CA LEU A 218 9.00 8.40 -11.72
C LEU A 218 8.86 8.64 -10.21
N ALA A 219 9.88 8.30 -9.44
CA ALA A 219 9.86 8.44 -7.99
C ALA A 219 11.21 8.96 -7.47
N VAL A 220 11.14 9.82 -6.46
CA VAL A 220 12.30 10.30 -5.70
C VAL A 220 11.93 10.32 -4.23
N ASP A 221 12.75 9.69 -3.40
CA ASP A 221 12.59 9.67 -1.96
C ASP A 221 13.87 10.12 -1.25
N VAL A 222 13.70 10.64 -0.04
CA VAL A 222 14.76 11.00 0.91
C VAL A 222 14.51 10.23 2.20
N ASP A 223 15.53 9.51 2.65
CA ASP A 223 15.55 8.81 3.93
C ASP A 223 16.46 9.57 4.90
N SER A 224 15.93 9.87 6.07
CA SER A 224 16.66 10.45 7.21
C SER A 224 16.57 9.51 8.42
N PRO A 225 17.44 8.51 8.50
CA PRO A 225 17.62 7.74 9.72
C PRO A 225 18.15 8.63 10.85
N ILE A 226 17.82 8.33 12.11
CA ILE A 226 18.33 9.13 13.24
C ILE A 226 19.85 8.98 13.43
N ILE A 227 20.36 7.78 13.18
CA ILE A 227 21.73 7.39 13.52
C ILE A 227 22.65 7.40 12.29
N GLU A 228 22.10 7.43 11.08
CA GLU A 228 22.88 7.35 9.84
C GLU A 228 22.76 8.62 8.98
N PRO A 229 23.71 8.83 8.05
CA PRO A 229 23.58 9.89 7.05
C PRO A 229 22.29 9.76 6.24
N ILE A 230 21.82 10.91 5.77
CA ILE A 230 20.71 10.95 4.82
C ILE A 230 21.07 10.25 3.54
N SER A 231 20.08 9.58 2.98
CA SER A 231 20.20 8.99 1.66
C SER A 231 19.06 9.37 0.74
N TYR A 232 19.36 9.33 -0.55
CA TYR A 232 18.46 9.66 -1.62
C TYR A 232 18.18 8.41 -2.43
N ARG A 233 16.96 8.34 -2.96
CA ARG A 233 16.51 7.24 -3.79
C ARG A 233 15.82 7.79 -5.02
N VAL A 234 16.13 7.22 -6.17
CA VAL A 234 15.51 7.56 -7.44
C VAL A 234 15.05 6.28 -8.09
N GLY A 235 13.81 6.25 -8.59
CA GLY A 235 13.22 5.07 -9.19
C GLY A 235 12.35 5.39 -10.38
N CYS A 236 12.25 4.44 -11.30
CA CYS A 236 11.29 4.49 -12.39
C CYS A 236 10.64 3.12 -12.62
N GLU A 237 9.39 3.14 -13.06
CA GLU A 237 8.66 1.97 -13.53
C GLU A 237 7.99 2.29 -14.86
N TYR A 238 8.30 1.51 -15.89
CA TYR A 238 7.72 1.62 -17.22
C TYR A 238 6.95 0.35 -17.58
N GLN A 239 5.66 0.49 -17.91
CA GLN A 239 4.85 -0.60 -18.44
C GLN A 239 5.17 -0.77 -19.93
N ALA A 240 6.15 -1.62 -20.23
CA ALA A 240 6.72 -1.80 -21.56
C ALA A 240 5.73 -2.30 -22.62
N PHE A 241 4.85 -3.23 -22.26
CA PHE A 241 3.77 -3.64 -23.15
C PHE A 241 2.53 -4.14 -22.41
N ARG A 242 1.40 -4.13 -23.13
CA ARG A 242 0.12 -4.66 -22.68
C ARG A 242 -0.54 -5.44 -23.82
N VAL A 243 -0.71 -6.75 -23.62
CA VAL A 243 -1.41 -7.64 -24.57
C VAL A 243 -2.50 -8.39 -23.82
N LYS A 244 -3.77 -8.18 -24.19
CA LYS A 244 -4.94 -8.71 -23.47
C LYS A 244 -4.84 -8.41 -21.95
N ASN A 245 -4.73 -9.46 -21.14
CA ASN A 245 -4.62 -9.40 -19.68
C ASN A 245 -3.18 -9.48 -19.16
N THR A 246 -2.20 -9.46 -20.06
CA THR A 246 -0.77 -9.53 -19.74
C THR A 246 -0.13 -8.15 -19.83
N ARG A 247 0.66 -7.79 -18.82
CA ARG A 247 1.43 -6.55 -18.74
C ARG A 247 2.86 -6.86 -18.30
N LEU A 248 3.83 -6.27 -18.99
CA LEU A 248 5.23 -6.30 -18.57
C LEU A 248 5.62 -4.93 -18.01
N PHE A 249 6.34 -4.94 -16.90
CA PHE A 249 6.92 -3.79 -16.24
C PHE A 249 8.44 -3.92 -16.25
N LEU A 250 9.11 -2.81 -16.55
CA LEU A 250 10.56 -2.65 -16.43
C LEU A 250 10.82 -1.57 -15.40
N ARG A 251 11.82 -1.79 -14.54
CA ARG A 251 12.13 -0.92 -13.42
C ARG A 251 13.63 -0.70 -13.35
N GLY A 252 13.99 0.50 -12.96
CA GLY A 252 15.35 0.84 -12.60
C GLY A 252 15.33 1.79 -11.42
N GLY A 253 16.35 1.73 -10.59
CA GLY A 253 16.51 2.68 -9.52
C GLY A 253 17.92 2.78 -8.98
N PHE A 254 18.13 3.78 -8.14
CA PHE A 254 19.41 4.12 -7.57
C PHE A 254 19.24 4.59 -6.12
N LYS A 255 20.09 4.11 -5.22
CA LYS A 255 20.14 4.52 -3.81
C LYS A 255 21.55 4.94 -3.38
N THR A 256 21.65 5.97 -2.54
CA THR A 256 22.96 6.56 -2.21
C THR A 256 23.62 6.02 -0.93
N ASN A 257 22.87 5.37 -0.03
CA ASN A 257 23.36 4.94 1.29
C ASN A 257 24.47 3.87 1.21
N VAL A 258 24.58 3.18 0.09
CA VAL A 258 25.55 2.08 -0.11
C VAL A 258 26.82 2.51 -0.84
N ILE A 259 26.79 3.67 -1.51
CA ILE A 259 27.89 4.12 -2.39
C ILE A 259 29.16 4.42 -1.59
N SER A 260 29.01 4.98 -0.39
CA SER A 260 30.13 5.39 0.44
C SER A 260 30.95 4.23 1.02
N TYR A 261 30.40 3.01 1.04
CA TYR A 261 31.03 1.85 1.71
C TYR A 261 31.21 0.62 0.80
N LEU A 262 30.55 0.58 -0.36
CA LEU A 262 30.67 -0.49 -1.33
C LEU A 262 31.38 0.03 -2.59
N ASP A 263 30.66 0.13 -3.71
CA ASP A 263 31.12 0.62 -4.99
C ASP A 263 30.04 1.52 -5.61
N SER A 264 30.42 2.35 -6.57
CA SER A 264 29.55 3.29 -7.30
C SER A 264 28.35 2.62 -8.00
N LEU A 265 28.49 1.35 -8.40
CA LEU A 265 27.41 0.57 -9.01
C LEU A 265 26.51 -0.13 -7.98
N ALA A 266 26.92 -0.24 -6.71
CA ALA A 266 26.14 -0.92 -5.67
C ALA A 266 24.83 -0.17 -5.33
N GLY A 267 24.74 1.11 -5.71
CA GLY A 267 23.50 1.88 -5.61
C GLY A 267 22.44 1.50 -6.64
N LEU A 268 22.81 0.85 -7.75
CA LEU A 268 21.89 0.53 -8.83
C LEU A 268 20.97 -0.63 -8.49
N SER A 269 19.80 -0.64 -9.10
CA SER A 269 18.84 -1.75 -9.04
C SER A 269 18.11 -1.86 -10.36
N LEU A 270 17.83 -3.08 -10.76
CA LEU A 270 17.03 -3.40 -11.94
C LEU A 270 15.88 -4.30 -11.51
N GLY A 271 14.72 -4.13 -12.14
CA GLY A 271 13.59 -4.99 -11.86
C GLY A 271 12.71 -5.21 -13.07
N THR A 272 11.99 -6.33 -13.04
CA THR A 272 10.93 -6.62 -14.00
C THR A 272 9.72 -7.18 -13.30
N GLY A 273 8.55 -6.98 -13.88
CA GLY A 273 7.28 -7.51 -13.38
C GLY A 273 6.45 -8.04 -14.52
N LEU A 274 6.00 -9.28 -14.43
CA LEU A 274 5.04 -9.85 -15.37
C LEU A 274 3.71 -10.05 -14.65
N ARG A 275 2.69 -9.31 -15.08
CA ARG A 275 1.33 -9.49 -14.59
C ARG A 275 0.48 -10.17 -15.64
N CYS A 276 -0.12 -11.31 -15.30
CA CYS A 276 -1.06 -12.03 -16.15
C CYS A 276 -2.32 -12.32 -15.33
N ASN A 277 -3.45 -11.71 -15.71
CA ASN A 277 -4.70 -11.78 -14.97
C ASN A 277 -4.52 -11.31 -13.51
N GLU A 278 -4.89 -12.15 -12.55
CA GLU A 278 -4.75 -11.97 -11.10
C GLU A 278 -3.34 -12.24 -10.58
N TRP A 279 -2.43 -12.82 -11.37
CA TRP A 279 -1.09 -13.16 -10.92
C TRP A 279 -0.06 -12.12 -11.38
N GLN A 280 0.88 -11.80 -10.51
CA GLN A 280 2.01 -10.94 -10.80
C GLN A 280 3.28 -11.58 -10.22
N VAL A 281 4.29 -11.74 -11.05
CA VAL A 281 5.64 -12.12 -10.63
C VAL A 281 6.54 -10.92 -10.81
N ASP A 282 7.18 -10.48 -9.75
CA ASP A 282 8.18 -9.42 -9.76
C ASP A 282 9.55 -9.99 -9.42
N TYR A 283 10.57 -9.51 -10.10
CA TYR A 283 11.96 -9.84 -9.86
C TYR A 283 12.79 -8.57 -9.75
N ALA A 284 13.73 -8.56 -8.82
CA ALA A 284 14.71 -7.48 -8.67
C ALA A 284 16.13 -8.03 -8.50
N LEU A 285 17.06 -7.35 -9.17
CA LEU A 285 18.49 -7.53 -9.05
C LEU A 285 19.08 -6.29 -8.37
N VAL A 286 19.79 -6.51 -7.27
CA VAL A 286 20.47 -5.44 -6.52
C VAL A 286 21.92 -5.86 -6.25
N PRO A 287 22.91 -5.21 -6.88
CA PRO A 287 24.32 -5.45 -6.60
C PRO A 287 24.73 -4.94 -5.22
N TYR A 288 25.67 -5.64 -4.58
CA TYR A 288 26.29 -5.30 -3.30
C TYR A 288 27.82 -5.19 -3.44
N GLY A 289 28.30 -4.81 -4.63
CA GLY A 289 29.72 -4.65 -4.92
C GLY A 289 30.49 -5.95 -4.69
N GLN A 290 31.55 -5.91 -3.89
CA GLN A 290 32.40 -7.07 -3.59
C GLN A 290 31.68 -8.23 -2.88
N PHE A 291 30.51 -7.98 -2.27
CA PHE A 291 29.73 -9.03 -1.63
C PHE A 291 28.85 -9.81 -2.63
N GLY A 292 28.85 -9.42 -3.91
CA GLY A 292 28.10 -10.08 -4.97
C GLY A 292 26.77 -9.39 -5.26
N GLU A 293 25.80 -10.16 -5.75
CA GLU A 293 24.51 -9.66 -6.19
C GLU A 293 23.39 -10.38 -5.46
N THR A 294 22.26 -9.70 -5.30
CA THR A 294 21.12 -10.22 -4.54
C THR A 294 19.91 -10.29 -5.44
N HIS A 295 19.24 -11.45 -5.41
CA HIS A 295 18.12 -11.80 -6.27
C HIS A 295 16.86 -11.90 -5.43
N ARG A 296 15.82 -11.16 -5.81
CA ARG A 296 14.56 -11.09 -5.06
C ARG A 296 13.41 -11.41 -5.98
N ILE A 297 12.55 -12.34 -5.55
CA ILE A 297 11.37 -12.75 -6.31
C ILE A 297 10.16 -12.54 -5.43
N SER A 298 9.13 -11.89 -5.98
CA SER A 298 7.83 -11.76 -5.35
C SER A 298 6.74 -12.35 -6.24
N LEU A 299 5.87 -13.16 -5.67
CA LEU A 299 4.64 -13.66 -6.28
C LEU A 299 3.45 -12.98 -5.59
N THR A 300 2.74 -12.15 -6.32
CA THR A 300 1.52 -11.50 -5.85
C THR A 300 0.30 -12.07 -6.57
N ARG A 301 -0.73 -12.45 -5.80
CA ARG A 301 -2.07 -12.70 -6.30
C ARG A 301 -2.96 -11.53 -5.95
N LYS A 302 -3.63 -10.96 -6.94
CA LYS A 302 -4.62 -9.90 -6.82
C LYS A 302 -5.98 -10.53 -7.03
N PHE A 303 -6.71 -10.72 -5.94
CA PHE A 303 -8.04 -11.29 -6.00
C PHE A 303 -8.93 -10.25 -6.69
N GLY A 304 -9.26 -10.53 -7.96
CA GLY A 304 -10.18 -9.71 -8.75
C GLY A 304 -11.36 -9.33 -7.88
N GLY A 305 -11.51 -8.02 -7.66
CA GLY A 305 -12.04 -7.47 -6.42
C GLY A 305 -13.19 -8.28 -5.83
N THR A 306 -12.93 -8.95 -4.71
CA THR A 306 -13.97 -9.21 -3.72
C THR A 306 -14.34 -7.91 -3.02
N THR A 307 -14.92 -6.95 -3.77
CA THR A 307 -16.30 -6.66 -3.43
C THR A 307 -17.09 -7.92 -3.77
N LYS A 308 -17.01 -8.91 -2.86
CA LYS A 308 -18.21 -9.61 -2.48
C LYS A 308 -19.14 -8.47 -2.11
N ASN A 309 -19.97 -8.12 -3.08
CA ASN A 309 -21.38 -7.99 -2.86
C ASN A 309 -21.68 -8.82 -1.61
N ARG A 310 -21.78 -8.15 -0.45
CA ARG A 310 -22.43 -8.73 0.71
C ARG A 310 -23.94 -8.91 0.43
N ASN A 311 -24.34 -8.70 -0.82
CA ASN A 311 -25.44 -9.35 -1.52
C ASN A 311 -24.90 -10.34 -2.57
N SER A 312 -24.43 -11.51 -2.13
CA SER A 312 -24.40 -12.70 -2.98
C SER A 312 -25.84 -13.09 -3.29
N PHE A 313 -26.35 -12.46 -4.34
CA PHE A 313 -27.76 -12.47 -4.69
C PHE A 313 -27.91 -12.10 -6.17
N ALA A 314 -26.89 -12.45 -6.94
CA ALA A 314 -26.83 -12.35 -8.39
C ALA A 314 -26.39 -13.71 -8.94
N ASN A 315 -27.20 -14.72 -8.69
CA ASN A 315 -27.46 -15.73 -9.71
C ASN A 315 -28.88 -16.24 -9.50
N THR A 316 -29.68 -16.06 -10.54
CA THR A 316 -31.07 -16.53 -10.76
C THR A 316 -32.07 -16.16 -9.67
N ASP A 317 -33.00 -15.27 -10.02
CA ASP A 317 -34.22 -14.93 -9.27
C ASP A 317 -33.98 -14.30 -7.90
N ASN A 318 -33.65 -13.01 -7.88
CA ASN A 318 -33.45 -12.31 -6.62
C ASN A 318 -34.32 -11.04 -6.43
N PRO A 319 -35.17 -10.96 -5.39
CA PRO A 319 -36.26 -10.01 -5.21
C PRO A 319 -35.77 -8.68 -4.60
N VAL A 320 -34.51 -8.31 -4.80
CA VAL A 320 -33.90 -7.13 -4.17
C VAL A 320 -34.31 -5.82 -4.85
N VAL A 321 -34.72 -5.87 -6.12
CA VAL A 321 -35.41 -4.74 -6.75
C VAL A 321 -36.81 -4.54 -6.15
N ASP A 322 -37.42 -5.59 -5.61
CA ASP A 322 -38.73 -5.52 -4.95
C ASP A 322 -38.63 -5.20 -3.44
N THR A 323 -37.49 -5.47 -2.80
CA THR A 323 -37.27 -5.21 -1.36
C THR A 323 -36.49 -3.93 -1.03
N ILE A 324 -35.96 -3.19 -2.00
CA ILE A 324 -35.28 -1.88 -1.76
C ILE A 324 -36.27 -0.68 -1.78
N ILE A 325 -37.56 -0.94 -1.60
CA ILE A 325 -38.47 0.08 -1.05
C ILE A 325 -38.90 -0.48 0.30
N PRO A 326 -38.58 0.20 1.43
CA PRO A 326 -38.75 -0.36 2.76
C PRO A 326 -40.21 -0.32 3.22
N VAL A 327 -41.14 -0.72 2.35
CA VAL A 327 -42.54 -0.93 2.69
C VAL A 327 -43.04 -2.12 1.89
N ASP A 328 -43.49 -3.15 2.59
CA ASP A 328 -44.30 -4.22 2.03
C ASP A 328 -45.69 -3.60 1.72
N ILE A 329 -46.04 -3.45 0.44
CA ILE A 329 -47.06 -2.49 -0.03
C ILE A 329 -48.41 -3.14 -0.34
N HIS A 330 -48.64 -4.38 0.10
CA HIS A 330 -49.98 -4.96 -0.02
C HIS A 330 -51.03 -4.28 0.88
N GLU A 331 -50.65 -3.30 1.71
CA GLU A 331 -51.54 -2.58 2.63
C GLU A 331 -51.33 -1.05 2.70
N LEU A 332 -51.22 -0.32 1.57
CA LEU A 332 -51.29 1.15 1.61
C LEU A 332 -52.60 1.68 1.00
N PRO A 333 -53.58 2.10 1.82
CA PRO A 333 -54.88 2.59 1.34
C PRO A 333 -54.92 4.11 1.07
N ASP A 334 -53.84 4.86 1.30
CA ASP A 334 -53.89 6.34 1.32
C ASP A 334 -52.69 6.99 0.59
N ALA A 335 -52.98 7.90 -0.33
CA ALA A 335 -52.02 8.66 -1.13
C ALA A 335 -51.04 9.49 -0.27
N ARG A 336 -51.44 9.89 0.94
CA ARG A 336 -50.55 10.62 1.87
C ARG A 336 -49.34 9.80 2.31
N LYS A 337 -49.50 8.49 2.51
CA LYS A 337 -48.37 7.60 2.85
C LYS A 337 -47.45 7.37 1.65
N ALA A 338 -48.00 7.31 0.44
CA ALA A 338 -47.22 7.16 -0.78
C ALA A 338 -46.27 8.34 -1.03
N GLU A 339 -46.69 9.56 -0.71
CA GLU A 339 -45.86 10.75 -0.89
C GLU A 339 -44.72 10.88 0.15
N GLU A 340 -44.95 10.43 1.38
CA GLU A 340 -43.90 10.31 2.40
C GLU A 340 -42.81 9.30 1.98
N ILE A 341 -43.24 8.11 1.53
CA ILE A 341 -42.34 7.07 1.02
C ILE A 341 -41.56 7.55 -0.22
N TYR A 342 -42.19 8.35 -1.08
CA TYR A 342 -41.52 8.96 -2.21
C TYR A 342 -40.43 9.96 -1.78
N ARG A 343 -40.68 10.79 -0.76
CA ARG A 343 -39.66 11.72 -0.22
C ARG A 343 -38.48 10.98 0.38
N ASP A 344 -38.73 9.89 1.11
CA ASP A 344 -37.68 9.04 1.68
C ASP A 344 -36.90 8.32 0.57
N SER A 345 -37.59 7.84 -0.47
CA SER A 345 -36.95 7.26 -1.65
C SER A 345 -36.07 8.27 -2.38
N LEU A 346 -36.48 9.54 -2.45
CA LEU A 346 -35.71 10.63 -3.06
C LEU A 346 -34.49 11.03 -2.22
N ARG A 347 -34.62 11.04 -0.88
CA ARG A 347 -33.50 11.27 0.04
C ARG A 347 -32.48 10.14 -0.08
N TRP A 348 -32.95 8.90 -0.04
CA TRP A 348 -32.13 7.70 -0.22
C TRP A 348 -31.40 7.73 -1.56
N TYR A 349 -32.09 8.03 -2.66
CA TYR A 349 -31.49 8.15 -3.99
C TYR A 349 -30.33 9.16 -4.00
N LYS A 350 -30.52 10.36 -3.42
CA LYS A 350 -29.47 11.39 -3.35
C LYS A 350 -28.24 10.95 -2.55
N GLU A 351 -28.44 10.22 -1.46
CA GLU A 351 -27.35 9.71 -0.63
C GLU A 351 -26.61 8.56 -1.30
N LYS A 352 -27.36 7.61 -1.89
CA LYS A 352 -26.82 6.37 -2.43
C LYS A 352 -26.16 6.50 -3.79
N VAL A 353 -26.59 7.42 -4.65
CA VAL A 353 -25.87 7.72 -5.90
C VAL A 353 -24.42 8.13 -5.62
N ILE A 354 -24.20 8.92 -4.56
CA ILE A 354 -22.86 9.38 -4.14
C ILE A 354 -22.08 8.25 -3.46
N GLU A 355 -22.75 7.43 -2.64
CA GLU A 355 -22.12 6.34 -1.89
C GLU A 355 -21.66 5.17 -2.78
N TYR A 356 -22.49 4.79 -3.76
CA TYR A 356 -22.26 3.62 -4.60
C TYR A 356 -21.60 3.94 -5.95
N ASN A 357 -21.38 5.21 -6.28
CA ASN A 357 -20.73 5.62 -7.54
C ASN A 357 -21.38 4.96 -8.77
N LEU A 358 -22.71 4.99 -8.83
CA LEU A 358 -23.50 4.39 -9.90
C LEU A 358 -23.06 4.94 -11.27
N THR A 359 -23.02 4.07 -12.27
CA THR A 359 -22.87 4.49 -13.66
C THR A 359 -24.13 5.20 -14.15
N ARG A 360 -23.99 6.02 -15.19
CA ARG A 360 -25.12 6.77 -15.79
C ARG A 360 -26.26 5.85 -16.24
N GLU A 361 -25.94 4.65 -16.74
CA GLU A 361 -26.95 3.67 -17.19
C GLU A 361 -27.73 3.05 -16.02
N GLU A 362 -27.03 2.72 -14.93
CA GLU A 362 -27.65 2.20 -13.70
C GLU A 362 -28.56 3.25 -13.04
N GLU A 363 -28.12 4.51 -13.02
CA GLU A 363 -28.89 5.62 -12.46
C GLU A 363 -30.17 5.89 -13.28
N ILE A 364 -30.07 5.89 -14.61
CA ILE A 364 -31.24 5.98 -15.50
C ILE A 364 -32.21 4.81 -15.26
N SER A 365 -31.71 3.59 -15.13
CA SER A 365 -32.56 2.41 -14.89
C SER A 365 -33.27 2.50 -13.54
N LEU A 366 -32.60 2.99 -12.49
CA LEU A 366 -33.19 3.17 -11.17
C LEU A 366 -34.29 4.24 -11.18
N ILE A 367 -34.00 5.40 -11.78
CA ILE A 367 -34.96 6.50 -11.88
C ILE A 367 -36.22 6.07 -12.63
N LYS A 368 -36.07 5.33 -13.74
CA LYS A 368 -37.22 4.81 -14.51
C LYS A 368 -38.10 3.87 -13.67
N LYS A 369 -37.50 3.00 -12.85
CA LYS A 369 -38.24 2.11 -11.94
C LYS A 369 -39.00 2.88 -10.86
N LEU A 370 -38.39 3.91 -10.28
CA LEU A 370 -39.03 4.76 -9.27
C LEU A 370 -40.22 5.54 -9.85
N ILE A 371 -40.06 6.12 -11.05
CA ILE A 371 -41.16 6.79 -11.77
C ILE A 371 -42.31 5.82 -12.02
N ALA A 372 -42.03 4.67 -12.64
CA ALA A 372 -43.04 3.67 -12.97
C ALA A 372 -43.79 3.13 -11.75
N LYS A 373 -43.17 3.17 -10.56
CA LYS A 373 -43.77 2.70 -9.31
C LYS A 373 -44.65 3.75 -8.63
N PHE A 374 -44.21 5.01 -8.55
CA PHE A 374 -44.93 6.05 -7.80
C PHE A 374 -45.95 6.82 -8.64
N GLU A 375 -45.75 6.92 -9.95
CA GLU A 375 -46.66 7.66 -10.85
C GLU A 375 -48.09 7.08 -10.88
N PRO A 376 -48.32 5.74 -10.94
CA PRO A 376 -49.67 5.18 -10.88
C PRO A 376 -50.38 5.40 -9.53
N MET A 377 -49.64 5.76 -8.47
CA MET A 377 -50.16 6.02 -7.13
C MET A 377 -50.59 7.49 -6.92
N GLY A 378 -50.54 8.32 -7.97
CA GLY A 378 -50.91 9.74 -7.90
C GLY A 378 -49.86 10.65 -7.26
N VAL A 379 -48.64 10.15 -7.04
CA VAL A 379 -47.54 10.91 -6.43
C VAL A 379 -46.85 11.78 -7.48
N ASP A 380 -46.51 13.03 -7.13
CA ASP A 380 -45.73 13.92 -8.01
C ASP A 380 -44.26 13.47 -8.14
N VAL A 381 -44.00 12.70 -9.19
CA VAL A 381 -42.67 12.21 -9.58
C VAL A 381 -41.82 13.24 -10.36
N GLY A 382 -42.20 14.52 -10.36
CA GLY A 382 -41.57 15.57 -11.16
C GLY A 382 -40.06 15.73 -10.93
N ALA A 383 -39.58 15.49 -9.71
CA ALA A 383 -38.15 15.54 -9.38
C ALA A 383 -37.35 14.46 -10.12
N PHE A 384 -37.83 13.21 -10.14
CA PHE A 384 -37.19 12.13 -10.89
C PHE A 384 -37.26 12.35 -12.40
N LYS A 385 -38.39 12.85 -12.93
CA LYS A 385 -38.51 13.20 -14.35
C LYS A 385 -37.53 14.28 -14.78
N LYS A 386 -37.30 15.30 -13.93
CA LYS A 386 -36.32 16.36 -14.19
C LYS A 386 -34.90 15.82 -14.28
N VAL A 387 -34.53 14.90 -13.37
CA VAL A 387 -33.21 14.26 -13.37
C VAL A 387 -33.04 13.35 -14.59
N LEU A 388 -34.05 12.53 -14.93
CA LEU A 388 -34.03 11.70 -16.13
C LEU A 388 -33.84 12.53 -17.40
N LYS A 389 -34.56 13.64 -17.53
CA LYS A 389 -34.44 14.57 -18.67
C LYS A 389 -33.06 15.24 -18.75
N ALA A 390 -32.45 15.56 -17.60
CA ALA A 390 -31.08 16.07 -17.56
C ALA A 390 -30.07 15.02 -18.09
N PHE A 391 -30.28 13.75 -17.73
CA PHE A 391 -29.47 12.65 -18.27
C PHE A 391 -29.72 12.39 -19.76
N GLU A 392 -30.91 12.61 -20.29
CA GLU A 392 -31.17 12.43 -21.73
C GLU A 392 -30.61 13.57 -22.59
N ASN A 393 -30.57 14.79 -22.04
CA ASN A 393 -30.10 15.99 -22.74
C ASN A 393 -28.57 16.17 -22.73
N ALA A 394 -27.86 15.57 -21.78
CA ALA A 394 -26.39 15.66 -21.66
C ALA A 394 -25.66 14.71 -22.64
N LYS A 395 -26.11 14.60 -23.89
CA LYS A 395 -25.49 13.76 -24.93
C LYS A 395 -24.11 14.26 -25.31
#